data_AF-A3NTM3-F1
#
_entry.id   AF-A3NTM3-F1
#
_cell.length_a   1.000
_cell.length_b   1.000
_cell.length_c   1.000
_cell.angle_alpha   90.00
_cell.angle_beta   90.00
_cell.angle_gamma   90.00
#
_symmetry.space_group_name_H-M   'P 1'
#
loop_
_entity.id
_entity.type
_entity.pdbx_description
1 polymer ?
#
loop_
_entity_poly.entity_id
_entity_poly.type
_entity_poly.pdbx_seq_one_letter_code
_entity_poly.pdbx_strand_id
1 'polypeptide(L)'
;MRLSQAGWTALRIREHAVMAYYNDAANNCTYGVGTLAHTGPCTPDERARPVTEAQVNAQLATRVSRAEAAVRRNVTTRELTQDQFDELVSYTYNAGDTGARAALQAANLSNDAGVVSHMNQRVYIHPRDANGRRLAPVRSNGLVNRRRLETAPFRRQPGAQ
;
A
#
# COMPACT_ATOMS: atom_id res chain seq x y z
N MET A 1 -11.27 -7.79 11.76
CA MET A 1 -9.81 -7.59 11.60
C MET A 1 -9.52 -6.13 11.25
N ARG A 2 -8.35 -5.64 11.67
CA ARG A 2 -7.77 -4.32 11.35
C ARG A 2 -6.30 -4.53 11.01
N LEU A 3 -5.69 -3.57 10.31
CA LEU A 3 -4.28 -3.62 9.95
C LEU A 3 -3.45 -3.72 11.23
N SER A 4 -2.58 -4.73 11.31
CA SER A 4 -1.71 -4.91 12.47
C SER A 4 -0.59 -3.85 12.52
N GLN A 5 0.14 -3.79 13.64
CA GLN A 5 1.33 -2.94 13.74
C GLN A 5 2.41 -3.32 12.70
N ALA A 6 2.57 -4.61 12.39
CA ALA A 6 3.46 -5.07 11.34
C ALA A 6 2.96 -4.62 9.95
N GLY A 7 1.65 -4.72 9.70
CA GLY A 7 1.02 -4.23 8.48
C GLY A 7 1.18 -2.71 8.28
N TRP A 8 1.00 -1.92 9.34
CA TRP A 8 1.28 -0.47 9.33
C TRP A 8 2.74 -0.17 9.00
N THR A 9 3.66 -0.90 9.61
CA THR A 9 5.10 -0.76 9.37
C THR A 9 5.46 -1.07 7.92
N ALA A 10 4.98 -2.20 7.40
CA ALA A 10 5.21 -2.60 6.01
C ALA A 10 4.60 -1.60 5.01
N LEU A 11 3.40 -1.08 5.30
CA LEU A 11 2.75 -0.09 4.45
C LEU A 11 3.55 1.22 4.39
N ARG A 12 4.01 1.76 5.53
CA ARG A 12 4.84 2.97 5.56
C ARG A 12 6.09 2.84 4.70
N ILE A 13 6.77 1.70 4.78
CA ILE A 13 7.96 1.41 3.96
C ILE A 13 7.60 1.43 2.46
N ARG A 14 6.50 0.78 2.07
CA ARG A 14 6.05 0.68 0.66
C ARG A 14 5.57 2.02 0.09
N GLU A 15 5.05 2.90 0.94
CA GLU A 15 4.68 4.27 0.59
C GLU A 15 5.86 5.25 0.69
N HIS A 16 7.08 4.75 0.98
CA HIS A 16 8.30 5.54 1.15
C HIS A 16 8.14 6.69 2.16
N ALA A 17 7.47 6.43 3.28
CA ALA A 17 7.28 7.43 4.32
C ALA A 17 8.62 7.93 4.86
N VAL A 18 8.78 9.25 4.89
CA VAL A 18 9.96 9.91 5.47
C VAL A 18 9.63 10.28 6.93
N MET A 19 10.36 9.67 7.87
CA MET A 19 10.18 9.88 9.32
C MET A 19 10.89 11.14 9.83
N ALA A 20 11.01 12.16 8.98
CA ALA A 20 11.63 13.45 9.26
C ALA A 20 10.97 14.55 8.41
N TYR A 21 11.18 15.80 8.79
CA TYR A 21 10.84 16.95 7.96
C TYR A 21 11.91 17.14 6.86
N TYR A 22 11.47 17.39 5.63
CA TYR A 22 12.32 17.58 4.46
C TYR A 22 11.74 18.64 3.53
N ASN A 23 12.59 19.22 2.66
CA ASN A 23 12.09 20.11 1.62
C ASN A 23 11.68 19.27 0.41
N ASP A 24 10.47 19.48 -0.09
CA ASP A 24 10.04 18.88 -1.35
C ASP A 24 10.71 19.55 -2.58
N ALA A 25 10.38 19.06 -3.78
CA ALA A 25 10.93 19.58 -5.03
C ALA A 25 10.57 21.06 -5.31
N ALA A 26 9.55 21.60 -4.64
CA ALA A 26 9.15 23.01 -4.70
C ALA A 26 9.74 23.83 -3.54
N ASN A 27 10.67 23.26 -2.77
CA ASN A 27 11.33 23.84 -1.60
C ASN A 27 10.36 24.20 -0.45
N ASN A 28 9.26 23.46 -0.31
CA ASN A 28 8.36 23.58 0.84
C ASN A 28 8.62 22.51 1.88
N CYS A 29 8.39 22.85 3.16
CA CYS A 29 8.57 21.93 4.26
C CYS A 29 7.48 20.86 4.28
N THR A 30 7.90 19.61 4.20
CA THR A 30 7.05 18.43 4.00
C THR A 30 7.50 17.30 4.94
N TYR A 31 6.59 16.39 5.30
CA TYR A 31 6.91 15.24 6.15
C TYR A 31 6.03 14.01 5.83
N GLY A 32 6.46 12.84 6.31
CA GLY A 32 5.71 11.59 6.17
C GLY A 32 5.61 11.14 4.72
N VAL A 33 4.39 10.95 4.22
CA VAL A 33 4.11 10.55 2.83
C VAL A 33 3.75 11.75 1.94
N GLY A 34 4.55 12.82 2.04
CA GLY A 34 4.37 14.02 1.21
C GLY A 34 3.35 15.02 1.76
N THR A 35 3.13 15.07 3.07
CA THR A 35 2.24 16.08 3.68
C THR A 35 2.98 17.40 3.85
N LEU A 36 2.44 18.45 3.22
CA LEU A 36 2.92 19.83 3.37
C LEU A 36 2.70 20.30 4.82
N ALA A 37 3.79 20.68 5.49
CA ALA A 37 3.74 21.32 6.81
C ALA A 37 3.47 22.81 6.68
N HIS A 38 4.24 23.49 5.82
CA HIS A 38 4.03 24.89 5.46
C HIS A 38 4.79 25.22 4.16
N THR A 39 4.44 26.34 3.54
CA THR A 39 5.19 26.87 2.40
C THR A 39 6.55 27.41 2.82
N GLY A 40 7.56 27.26 1.96
CA GLY A 40 8.95 27.61 2.27
C GLY A 40 9.72 26.51 3.00
N PRO A 41 11.05 26.65 3.11
CA PRO A 41 11.92 25.57 3.57
C PRO A 41 11.73 25.27 5.06
N CYS A 42 11.96 24.01 5.46
CA CYS A 42 11.99 23.66 6.88
C CYS A 42 13.12 24.39 7.60
N THR A 43 12.80 24.90 8.79
CA THR A 43 13.76 25.45 9.74
C THR A 43 14.71 24.37 10.28
N PRO A 44 15.88 24.74 10.83
CA PRO A 44 16.78 23.78 11.49
C PRO A 44 16.10 22.99 12.61
N ASP A 45 15.26 23.64 13.41
CA ASP A 45 14.54 23.00 14.52
C ASP A 45 13.52 21.96 14.03
N GLU A 46 12.83 22.25 12.93
CA GLU A 46 11.89 21.29 12.33
C GLU A 46 12.59 20.04 11.79
N ARG A 47 13.79 20.20 11.20
CA ARG A 47 14.58 19.05 10.75
C ARG A 47 15.10 18.19 11.89
N ALA A 48 15.37 18.81 13.05
CA ALA A 48 15.79 18.09 14.25
C ALA A 48 14.61 17.37 14.94
N ARG A 49 13.36 17.79 14.66
CA ARG A 49 12.17 17.18 15.25
C ARG A 49 11.84 15.82 14.58
N PRO A 50 11.74 14.73 15.35
CA PRO A 50 11.32 13.44 14.79
C PRO A 50 9.86 13.49 14.34
N VAL A 51 9.56 12.82 13.23
CA VAL A 51 8.19 12.53 12.83
C VAL A 51 7.82 11.18 13.42
N THR A 52 6.71 11.14 14.16
CA THR A 52 6.22 9.93 14.81
C THR A 52 5.46 9.03 13.84
N GLU A 53 5.42 7.75 14.16
CA GLU A 53 4.56 6.79 13.48
C GLU A 53 3.08 7.19 13.45
N ALA A 54 2.58 7.76 14.55
CA ALA A 54 1.20 8.21 14.66
C ALA A 54 0.90 9.34 13.66
N GLN A 55 1.82 10.29 13.49
CA GLN A 55 1.69 11.37 12.52
C GLN A 55 1.62 10.84 11.08
N VAL A 56 2.48 9.89 10.71
CA VAL A 56 2.43 9.28 9.37
C VAL A 56 1.18 8.42 9.19
N ASN A 57 0.80 7.63 10.19
CA ASN A 57 -0.38 6.80 10.14
C ASN A 57 -1.65 7.65 9.96
N ALA A 58 -1.72 8.84 10.58
CA ALA A 58 -2.84 9.76 10.40
C ALA A 58 -3.00 10.21 8.94
N GLN A 59 -1.91 10.40 8.19
CA GLN A 59 -1.94 10.75 6.77
C GLN A 59 -2.52 9.61 5.92
N LEU A 60 -2.27 8.36 6.33
CA LEU A 60 -2.67 7.15 5.62
C LEU A 60 -4.05 6.62 6.06
N ALA A 61 -4.51 6.99 7.26
CA ALA A 61 -5.62 6.38 7.99
C ALA A 61 -6.91 6.28 7.19
N THR A 62 -7.32 7.35 6.50
CA THR A 62 -8.55 7.36 5.72
C THR A 62 -8.52 6.32 4.60
N ARG A 63 -7.39 6.20 3.89
CA ARG A 63 -7.24 5.24 2.79
C ARG A 63 -7.09 3.81 3.31
N VAL A 64 -6.38 3.61 4.44
CA VAL A 64 -6.29 2.32 5.11
C VAL A 64 -7.66 1.85 5.58
N SER A 65 -8.44 2.70 6.25
CA SER A 65 -9.79 2.37 6.71
C SER A 65 -10.72 1.96 5.55
N ARG A 66 -10.61 2.66 4.40
CA ARG A 66 -11.33 2.27 3.17
C ARG A 66 -10.89 0.89 2.66
N ALA A 67 -9.58 0.64 2.58
CA ALA A 67 -9.03 -0.64 2.14
C ALA A 67 -9.44 -1.79 3.09
N GLU A 68 -9.33 -1.60 4.40
CA GLU A 68 -9.82 -2.56 5.39
C GLU A 68 -11.31 -2.87 5.23
N ALA A 69 -12.14 -1.83 5.04
CA ALA A 69 -13.57 -2.00 4.84
C ALA A 69 -13.85 -2.77 3.54
N ALA A 70 -13.09 -2.50 2.46
CA ALA A 70 -13.20 -3.25 1.22
C ALA A 70 -12.84 -4.73 1.40
N VAL A 71 -11.75 -5.05 2.13
CA VAL A 71 -11.39 -6.44 2.43
C VAL A 71 -12.50 -7.13 3.22
N ARG A 72 -12.96 -6.54 4.32
CA ARG A 72 -14.03 -7.11 5.17
C ARG A 72 -15.35 -7.31 4.43
N ARG A 73 -15.70 -6.41 3.49
CA ARG A 73 -16.95 -6.51 2.71
C ARG A 73 -16.89 -7.57 1.62
N ASN A 74 -15.71 -7.88 1.09
CA ASN A 74 -15.58 -8.81 -0.05
C ASN A 74 -15.10 -10.20 0.37
N VAL A 75 -14.44 -10.33 1.52
CA VAL A 75 -13.97 -11.60 2.08
C VAL A 75 -14.78 -11.91 3.33
N THR A 76 -15.96 -12.47 3.13
CA THR A 76 -16.97 -12.75 4.16
C THR A 76 -17.07 -14.23 4.52
N THR A 77 -16.64 -15.14 3.64
CA THR A 77 -16.80 -16.59 3.84
C THR A 77 -15.54 -17.29 4.35
N ARG A 78 -14.38 -16.63 4.25
CA ARG A 78 -13.10 -17.17 4.71
C ARG A 78 -12.61 -16.41 5.93
N GLU A 79 -12.16 -17.14 6.94
CA GLU A 79 -11.34 -16.58 8.01
C GLU A 79 -9.90 -16.37 7.50
N LEU A 80 -9.45 -15.12 7.49
CA LEU A 80 -8.10 -14.77 7.07
C LEU A 80 -7.16 -14.81 8.28
N THR A 81 -5.91 -15.23 8.06
CA THR A 81 -4.85 -14.95 9.04
C THR A 81 -4.57 -13.45 9.09
N GLN A 82 -3.97 -12.96 10.18
CA GLN A 82 -3.63 -11.54 10.30
C GLN A 82 -2.72 -11.06 9.16
N ASP A 83 -1.72 -11.86 8.77
CA ASP A 83 -0.82 -11.54 7.66
C ASP A 83 -1.55 -11.48 6.31
N GLN A 84 -2.48 -12.41 6.06
CA GLN A 84 -3.31 -12.39 4.85
C GLN A 84 -4.19 -11.14 4.80
N PHE A 85 -4.79 -10.77 5.93
CA PHE A 85 -5.58 -9.55 6.03
C PHE A 85 -4.72 -8.30 5.78
N ASP A 86 -3.55 -8.20 6.43
CA ASP A 86 -2.65 -7.07 6.29
C ASP A 86 -2.20 -6.87 4.83
N GLU A 87 -1.84 -7.95 4.14
CA GLU A 87 -1.38 -7.85 2.77
C GLU A 87 -2.50 -7.61 1.76
N LEU A 88 -3.72 -8.09 1.99
CA LEU A 88 -4.89 -7.68 1.20
C LEU A 88 -5.23 -6.20 1.40
N VAL A 89 -5.06 -5.67 2.62
CA VAL A 89 -5.21 -4.23 2.88
C VAL A 89 -4.13 -3.42 2.16
N SER A 90 -2.86 -3.82 2.24
CA SER A 90 -1.75 -3.16 1.52
C SER A 90 -1.99 -3.16 0.00
N TYR A 91 -2.42 -4.29 -0.55
CA TYR A 91 -2.74 -4.44 -1.96
C TYR A 91 -3.92 -3.54 -2.36
N THR A 92 -5.00 -3.57 -1.58
CA THR A 92 -6.22 -2.77 -1.85
C THR A 92 -5.96 -1.27 -1.72
N TYR A 93 -5.15 -0.85 -0.75
CA TYR A 93 -4.71 0.54 -0.61
C TYR A 93 -4.02 1.05 -1.88
N ASN A 94 -3.19 0.22 -2.51
CA ASN A 94 -2.40 0.58 -3.68
C ASN A 94 -3.15 0.42 -5.01
N ALA A 95 -3.92 -0.66 -5.17
CA ALA A 95 -4.65 -0.95 -6.40
C ALA A 95 -6.03 -0.26 -6.46
N GLY A 96 -6.57 0.19 -5.33
CA GLY A 96 -7.94 0.65 -5.15
C GLY A 96 -8.97 -0.49 -5.16
N ASP A 97 -10.19 -0.22 -4.70
CA ASP A 97 -11.27 -1.21 -4.56
C ASP A 97 -11.58 -1.96 -5.87
N THR A 98 -11.78 -1.23 -6.97
CA THR A 98 -11.99 -1.81 -8.30
C THR A 98 -10.79 -2.66 -8.72
N GLY A 99 -9.59 -2.22 -8.34
CA GLY A 99 -8.39 -2.94 -8.68
C GLY A 99 -8.23 -4.25 -7.93
N ALA A 100 -8.65 -4.25 -6.67
CA ALA A 100 -8.49 -5.38 -5.78
C ALA A 100 -9.57 -6.46 -5.96
N ARG A 101 -10.71 -6.13 -6.58
CA ARG A 101 -11.91 -6.97 -6.66
C ARG A 101 -11.63 -8.44 -6.97
N ALA A 102 -10.90 -8.75 -8.04
CA ALA A 102 -10.65 -10.13 -8.45
C ALA A 102 -9.82 -10.92 -7.42
N ALA A 103 -8.82 -10.28 -6.81
CA ALA A 103 -8.03 -10.93 -5.75
C ALA A 103 -8.85 -11.13 -4.48
N LEU A 104 -9.70 -10.17 -4.10
CA LEU A 104 -10.58 -10.30 -2.94
C LEU A 104 -11.64 -11.39 -3.15
N GLN A 105 -12.20 -11.51 -4.34
CA GLN A 105 -13.11 -12.60 -4.70
C GLN A 105 -12.41 -13.96 -4.63
N ALA A 106 -11.19 -14.07 -5.15
CA ALA A 106 -10.40 -15.29 -5.02
C ALA A 106 -10.11 -15.63 -3.55
N ALA A 107 -9.76 -14.64 -2.73
CA ALA A 107 -9.54 -14.84 -1.29
C ALA A 107 -10.80 -15.35 -0.58
N ASN A 108 -11.97 -14.78 -0.90
CA ASN A 108 -13.27 -15.20 -0.36
C ASN A 108 -13.59 -16.66 -0.70
N LEU A 109 -13.26 -17.09 -1.91
CA LEU A 109 -13.42 -18.47 -2.38
C LEU A 109 -12.30 -19.42 -1.91
N SER A 110 -11.46 -18.99 -0.96
CA SER A 110 -10.28 -19.75 -0.51
C SER A 110 -9.33 -20.18 -1.63
N ASN A 111 -9.31 -19.43 -2.74
CA ASN A 111 -8.47 -19.68 -3.91
C ASN A 111 -7.18 -18.86 -3.82
N ASP A 112 -6.23 -19.35 -3.02
CA ASP A 112 -4.92 -18.70 -2.81
C ASP A 112 -4.12 -18.54 -4.11
N ALA A 113 -4.16 -19.52 -5.01
CA ALA A 113 -3.51 -19.42 -6.32
C ALA A 113 -4.11 -18.27 -7.17
N GLY A 114 -5.42 -18.08 -7.09
CA GLY A 114 -6.13 -16.97 -7.72
C GLY A 114 -5.72 -15.62 -7.13
N VAL A 115 -5.60 -15.51 -5.79
CA VAL A 115 -5.11 -14.30 -5.12
C VAL A 115 -3.73 -13.93 -5.66
N VAL A 116 -2.79 -14.88 -5.65
CA VAL A 116 -1.42 -14.67 -6.12
C VAL A 116 -1.39 -14.25 -7.59
N SER A 117 -2.15 -14.93 -8.46
CA SER A 117 -2.21 -14.64 -9.88
C SER A 117 -2.73 -13.23 -10.17
N HIS A 118 -3.89 -12.87 -9.59
CA HIS A 118 -4.50 -11.55 -9.81
C HIS A 118 -3.63 -10.40 -9.29
N MET A 119 -2.97 -10.58 -8.13
CA MET A 119 -2.06 -9.59 -7.59
C MET A 119 -0.83 -9.41 -8.48
N ASN A 120 -0.21 -10.50 -8.94
CA ASN A 120 0.99 -10.44 -9.79
C ASN A 120 0.74 -9.86 -11.19
N GLN A 121 -0.50 -9.88 -11.68
CA GLN A 121 -0.86 -9.20 -12.94
C GLN A 121 -0.87 -7.66 -12.79
N ARG A 122 -1.03 -7.14 -11.56
CA ARG A 122 -1.06 -5.69 -11.27
C ARG A 122 0.32 -5.11 -11.00
N VAL A 123 1.19 -5.20 -12.01
CA VAL A 123 2.58 -4.72 -11.95
C VAL A 123 2.91 -3.67 -13.01
N TYR A 124 1.92 -3.15 -13.70
CA TYR A 124 2.08 -2.15 -14.76
C TYR A 124 1.63 -0.78 -14.29
N ILE A 125 2.42 0.24 -14.65
CA ILE A 125 2.01 1.64 -14.58
C ILE A 125 1.48 2.07 -15.94
N HIS A 126 0.58 3.04 -15.94
CA HIS A 126 -0.04 3.58 -17.15
C HIS A 126 0.25 5.07 -17.25
N PRO A 127 1.47 5.44 -17.69
CA PRO A 127 1.86 6.84 -17.77
C PRO A 127 1.02 7.59 -18.80
N ARG A 128 0.98 8.91 -18.64
CA ARG A 128 0.35 9.83 -19.59
C ARG A 128 1.40 10.83 -20.07
N ASP A 129 1.27 11.27 -21.31
CA ASP A 129 2.07 12.39 -21.81
C ASP A 129 1.57 13.73 -21.25
N ALA A 130 2.27 14.82 -21.62
CA ALA A 130 1.93 16.18 -21.18
C ALA A 130 0.50 16.61 -21.60
N ASN A 131 -0.07 15.98 -22.63
CA ASN A 131 -1.43 16.25 -23.11
C ASN A 131 -2.48 15.32 -22.46
N GLY A 132 -2.07 14.49 -21.49
CA GLY A 132 -2.94 13.55 -20.79
C GLY A 132 -3.25 12.27 -21.58
N ARG A 133 -2.64 12.03 -22.76
CA ARG A 133 -2.86 10.82 -23.54
C ARG A 133 -2.18 9.64 -22.87
N ARG A 134 -2.88 8.51 -22.77
CA ARG A 134 -2.32 7.28 -22.18
C ARG A 134 -1.22 6.73 -23.07
N LEU A 135 -0.06 6.49 -22.49
CA LEU A 135 1.09 5.84 -23.11
C LEU A 135 1.01 4.32 -22.94
N ALA A 136 1.90 3.60 -23.61
CA ALA A 136 2.03 2.16 -23.44
C ALA A 136 2.25 1.80 -21.96
N PRO A 137 1.61 0.73 -21.44
CA PRO A 137 1.86 0.26 -20.08
C PRO A 137 3.34 -0.08 -19.89
N VAL A 138 3.92 0.36 -18.77
CA VAL A 138 5.30 0.05 -18.41
C VAL A 138 5.29 -0.88 -17.20
N ARG A 139 6.02 -1.99 -17.30
CA ARG A 139 6.17 -2.91 -16.17
C ARG A 139 7.06 -2.26 -15.10
N SER A 140 6.59 -2.18 -13.86
CA SER A 140 7.30 -1.53 -12.75
C SER A 140 7.96 -2.56 -11.85
N ASN A 141 9.29 -2.49 -11.71
CA ASN A 141 10.04 -3.33 -10.78
C ASN A 141 9.61 -3.10 -9.32
N GLY A 142 9.26 -1.87 -8.96
CA GLY A 142 8.72 -1.54 -7.64
C GLY A 142 7.40 -2.26 -7.35
N LEU A 143 6.48 -2.27 -8.32
CA LEU A 143 5.22 -3.02 -8.18
C LEU A 143 5.47 -4.54 -8.15
N VAL A 144 6.38 -5.07 -8.97
CA VAL A 144 6.75 -6.49 -8.94
C VAL A 144 7.23 -6.91 -7.55
N ASN A 145 8.15 -6.14 -6.95
CA ASN A 145 8.64 -6.44 -5.61
C ASN A 145 7.52 -6.29 -4.55
N ARG A 146 6.68 -5.26 -4.67
CA ARG A 146 5.52 -5.08 -3.78
C ARG A 146 4.56 -6.28 -3.84
N ARG A 147 4.15 -6.72 -5.03
CA ARG A 147 3.28 -7.88 -5.21
C ARG A 147 3.94 -9.18 -4.71
N ARG A 148 5.27 -9.33 -4.85
CA ARG A 148 6.00 -10.47 -4.29
C ARG A 148 5.82 -10.57 -2.77
N LEU A 149 5.93 -9.46 -2.06
CA LEU A 149 5.76 -9.41 -0.61
C LEU A 149 4.30 -9.62 -0.21
N GLU A 150 3.38 -8.89 -0.85
CA GLU A 150 1.94 -8.97 -0.51
C GLU A 150 1.33 -10.35 -0.82
N THR A 151 1.88 -11.09 -1.78
CA THR A 151 1.41 -12.45 -2.08
C THR A 151 2.01 -13.51 -1.15
N ALA A 152 3.01 -13.18 -0.32
CA ALA A 152 3.73 -14.18 0.47
C ALA A 152 2.82 -14.99 1.42
N PRO A 153 1.85 -14.39 2.14
CA PRO A 153 0.95 -15.15 3.03
C PRO A 153 -0.05 -16.07 2.30
N PHE A 154 -0.14 -15.96 0.97
CA PHE A 154 -1.03 -16.76 0.10
C PHE A 154 -0.25 -17.81 -0.71
N ARG A 155 1.07 -17.83 -0.61
CA ARG A 155 1.86 -18.89 -1.25
C ARG A 155 1.82 -20.11 -0.34
N ARG A 156 1.61 -21.30 -0.92
CA ARG A 156 1.80 -22.55 -0.17
C ARG A 156 3.21 -22.53 0.41
N GLN A 157 3.31 -22.69 1.73
CA GLN A 157 4.60 -23.02 2.32
C GLN A 157 4.99 -24.40 1.79
N PRO A 158 6.20 -24.60 1.24
CA PRO A 158 6.67 -25.94 0.93
C PRO A 158 6.82 -26.69 2.27
N GLY A 159 5.85 -27.54 2.62
CA GLY A 159 5.95 -28.35 3.84
C GLY A 159 4.66 -28.89 4.45
N ALA A 160 3.47 -28.41 4.10
CA ALA A 160 2.22 -28.99 4.61
C ALA A 160 1.70 -30.04 3.61
N GLN A 161 2.12 -31.29 3.80
CA GLN A 161 1.43 -32.50 3.32
C GLN A 161 0.58 -33.06 4.45
#